data_AF-A0A7V8YY49-F1
#
_entry.id   AF-A0A7V8YY49-F1
#
_cell.length_a   1.000
_cell.length_b   1.000
_cell.length_c   1.000
_cell.angle_alpha   90.00
_cell.angle_beta   90.00
_cell.angle_gamma   90.00
#
_symmetry.space_group_name_H-M   'P 1'
#
loop_
_entity.id
_entity.type
_entity.pdbx_description
1 polymer ?
#
loop_
_entity_poly.entity_id
_entity_poly.type
_entity_poly.pdbx_seq_one_letter_code
_entity_poly.pdbx_strand_id
1 'polypeptide(L)'
;MNGLTTMEARTTDGRGIFQRVALQDETAVKDCIDAYGNFIWALAKRLTDSTEEAEAATQEIFYDIWRYADYTEGAEFDEKAVISQIARRRLIEYAR
;
A
#
# COMPACT_ATOMS: atom_id res chain seq x y z
N MET A 1 -10.78 1.15 31.31
CA MET A 1 -10.68 -0.20 30.71
C MET A 1 -10.81 -0.03 29.21
N ASN A 2 -9.68 -0.12 28.51
CA ASN A 2 -9.59 0.06 27.06
C ASN A 2 -10.15 -1.18 26.35
N GLY A 3 -10.95 -0.96 25.30
CA GLY A 3 -11.37 -1.99 24.35
C GLY A 3 -11.33 -1.36 22.97
N LEU A 4 -10.21 -1.57 22.29
CA LEU A 4 -9.84 -1.01 20.99
C LEU A 4 -10.88 -1.33 19.91
N THR A 5 -11.39 -0.28 19.25
CA THR A 5 -12.01 -0.38 17.92
C THR A 5 -10.91 -0.68 16.91
N THR A 6 -10.53 -1.96 16.79
CA THR A 6 -9.73 -2.43 15.67
C THR A 6 -10.69 -2.88 14.57
N MET A 7 -10.70 -2.15 13.47
CA MET A 7 -11.29 -2.56 12.20
C MET A 7 -10.65 -3.89 11.78
N GLU A 8 -11.33 -5.00 12.05
CA GLU A 8 -11.00 -6.29 11.43
C GLU A 8 -11.42 -6.20 9.97
N ALA A 9 -10.47 -5.82 9.12
CA ALA A 9 -10.55 -6.07 7.69
C ALA A 9 -10.80 -7.57 7.51
N ARG A 10 -11.90 -7.93 6.83
CA ARG A 10 -12.30 -9.32 6.60
C ARG A 10 -11.22 -10.06 5.82
N THR A 11 -10.33 -10.76 6.50
CA THR A 11 -9.42 -11.73 5.90
C THR A 11 -10.15 -13.07 5.85
N THR A 12 -10.82 -13.35 4.74
CA THR A 12 -11.65 -14.56 4.60
C THR A 12 -10.84 -15.88 4.68
N ASP A 13 -9.50 -15.82 4.71
CA ASP A 13 -8.66 -16.98 5.03
C ASP A 13 -7.38 -16.69 5.86
N GLY A 14 -7.24 -15.51 6.47
CA GLY A 14 -6.06 -15.17 7.29
C GLY A 14 -4.78 -14.83 6.52
N ARG A 15 -4.80 -14.84 5.17
CA ARG A 15 -3.69 -14.34 4.33
C ARG A 15 -3.59 -12.82 4.33
N GLY A 16 -2.35 -12.32 4.25
CA GLY A 16 -2.06 -10.91 4.05
C GLY A 16 -2.48 -10.40 2.67
N ILE A 17 -2.61 -9.07 2.53
CA ILE A 17 -2.94 -8.40 1.27
C ILE A 17 -1.96 -8.79 0.16
N PHE A 18 -0.66 -8.83 0.42
CA PHE A 18 0.35 -9.14 -0.61
C PHE A 18 0.23 -10.58 -1.12
N GLN A 19 -0.05 -11.53 -0.22
CA GLN A 19 -0.27 -12.92 -0.61
C GLN A 19 -1.52 -13.07 -1.48
N ARG A 20 -2.58 -12.31 -1.18
CA ARG A 20 -3.81 -12.32 -1.97
C ARG A 20 -3.62 -11.66 -3.34
N VAL A 21 -2.85 -10.57 -3.40
CA VAL A 21 -2.43 -9.94 -4.66
C VAL A 21 -1.67 -10.92 -5.56
N ALA A 22 -0.67 -11.63 -5.01
CA ALA A 22 0.10 -12.64 -5.74
C ALA A 22 -0.80 -13.73 -6.35
N LEU A 23 -1.84 -14.13 -5.61
CA LEU A 23 -2.84 -15.10 -6.05
C LEU A 23 -3.91 -14.53 -6.99
N GLN A 24 -3.72 -13.31 -7.49
CA GLN A 24 -4.65 -12.61 -8.39
C GLN A 24 -6.06 -12.43 -7.79
N ASP A 25 -6.17 -12.30 -6.47
CA ASP A 25 -7.43 -11.93 -5.82
C ASP A 25 -7.75 -10.46 -6.10
N GLU A 26 -8.74 -10.23 -6.95
CA GLU A 26 -9.21 -8.89 -7.35
C GLU A 26 -9.65 -8.03 -6.15
N THR A 27 -10.09 -8.65 -5.05
CA THR A 27 -10.52 -7.92 -3.86
C THR A 27 -9.34 -7.39 -3.04
N ALA A 28 -8.14 -7.96 -3.21
CA ALA A 28 -6.94 -7.55 -2.48
C ALA A 28 -6.48 -6.13 -2.85
N VAL A 29 -6.71 -5.70 -4.09
CA VAL A 29 -6.42 -4.33 -4.54
C VAL A 29 -7.23 -3.33 -3.74
N LYS A 30 -8.53 -3.58 -3.61
CA LYS A 30 -9.43 -2.70 -2.88
C LYS A 30 -9.05 -2.64 -1.40
N ASP A 31 -8.76 -3.78 -0.78
CA ASP A 31 -8.35 -3.84 0.61
C ASP A 31 -7.01 -3.11 0.85
N CYS A 32 -6.07 -3.18 -0.10
CA CYS A 32 -4.82 -2.43 -0.06
C CYS A 32 -5.06 -0.92 -0.07
N ILE A 33 -5.92 -0.45 -0.98
CA ILE A 33 -6.26 0.98 -1.08
C ILE A 33 -6.99 1.44 0.18
N ASP A 34 -7.95 0.65 0.68
CA ASP A 34 -8.72 1.01 1.88
C ASP A 34 -7.80 1.07 3.12
N ALA A 35 -6.80 0.19 3.22
CA ALA A 35 -5.86 0.16 4.34
C ALA A 35 -4.78 1.26 4.27
N TYR A 36 -4.22 1.53 3.08
CA TYR A 36 -3.01 2.34 2.94
C TYR A 36 -3.18 3.61 2.12
N GLY A 37 -4.29 3.79 1.39
CA GLY A 37 -4.52 4.91 0.49
C GLY A 37 -4.44 6.27 1.17
N ASN A 38 -5.10 6.45 2.32
CA ASN A 38 -5.03 7.70 3.08
C ASN A 38 -3.60 8.03 3.53
N PHE A 39 -2.83 7.02 3.91
CA PHE A 39 -1.45 7.20 4.35
C PHE A 39 -0.53 7.59 3.18
N ILE A 40 -0.61 6.87 2.06
CA ILE A 40 0.19 7.15 0.86
C ILE A 40 -0.16 8.53 0.29
N TRP A 41 -1.45 8.86 0.21
CA TRP A 41 -1.92 10.17 -0.25
C TRP A 41 -1.39 11.32 0.62
N ALA A 42 -1.47 11.18 1.94
CA ALA A 42 -0.95 12.19 2.86
C ALA A 42 0.57 12.39 2.72
N LEU A 43 1.32 11.32 2.46
CA LEU A 43 2.75 11.41 2.18
C LEU A 43 3.03 12.10 0.84
N ALA A 44 2.32 11.70 -0.22
CA ALA A 44 2.48 12.27 -1.56
C ALA A 44 2.18 13.77 -1.55
N LYS A 45 1.06 14.19 -0.96
CA LYS A 45 0.69 15.61 -0.82
C LYS A 45 1.70 16.46 -0.07
N ARG A 46 2.52 15.86 0.80
CA ARG A 46 3.54 16.57 1.58
C ARG A 46 4.86 16.70 0.84
N LEU A 47 5.12 15.85 -0.15
CA LEU A 47 6.44 15.69 -0.79
C LEU A 47 6.42 16.02 -2.29
N THR A 48 5.31 16.54 -2.80
CA THR A 48 5.13 16.96 -4.20
C THR A 48 4.61 18.39 -4.25
N ASP A 49 4.89 19.11 -5.34
CA ASP A 49 4.58 20.54 -5.44
C ASP A 49 3.15 20.80 -5.90
N SER A 50 2.52 19.82 -6.54
CA SER A 50 1.15 19.91 -7.04
C SER A 50 0.30 18.70 -6.67
N THR A 51 -1.01 18.89 -6.69
CA THR A 51 -1.96 17.77 -6.52
C THR A 51 -1.84 16.76 -7.68
N GLU A 52 -1.51 17.21 -8.88
CA GLU A 52 -1.33 16.35 -10.06
C GLU A 52 -0.12 15.42 -9.88
N GLU A 53 1.01 15.96 -9.39
CA GLU A 53 2.17 15.13 -9.05
C GLU A 53 1.89 14.18 -7.88
N ALA A 54 1.13 14.63 -6.87
CA ALA A 54 0.73 13.77 -5.76
C ALA A 54 -0.13 12.58 -6.23
N GLU A 55 -1.04 12.82 -7.17
CA GLU A 55 -1.87 11.79 -7.78
C GLU A 55 -1.04 10.81 -8.59
N ALA A 56 -0.18 11.31 -9.49
CA ALA A 56 0.72 10.48 -10.28
C ALA A 56 1.63 9.63 -9.38
N ALA A 57 2.24 10.24 -8.35
CA ALA A 57 3.08 9.51 -7.39
C ALA A 57 2.29 8.44 -6.64
N THR A 58 1.05 8.73 -6.21
CA THR A 58 0.21 7.75 -5.50
C THR A 58 -0.11 6.54 -6.39
N GLN A 59 -0.44 6.78 -7.66
CA GLN A 59 -0.72 5.71 -8.62
C GLN A 59 0.52 4.83 -8.87
N GLU A 60 1.68 5.45 -9.09
CA GLU A 60 2.95 4.73 -9.27
C GLU A 60 3.35 3.91 -8.03
N ILE A 61 3.11 4.43 -6.82
CA ILE A 61 3.36 3.70 -5.58
C ILE A 61 2.49 2.43 -5.50
N PHE A 62 1.20 2.54 -5.80
CA PHE A 62 0.32 1.37 -5.82
C PHE A 62 0.71 0.35 -6.89
N TYR A 63 1.14 0.83 -8.06
CA TYR A 63 1.68 -0.04 -9.10
C TYR A 63 2.95 -0.80 -8.64
N ASP A 64 3.89 -0.10 -7.98
CA ASP A 64 5.09 -0.72 -7.44
C ASP A 64 4.78 -1.75 -6.34
N ILE A 65 3.79 -1.46 -5.47
CA ILE A 65 3.30 -2.40 -4.45
C ILE A 65 2.77 -3.67 -5.10
N TRP A 66 1.92 -3.53 -6.13
CA TRP A 66 1.37 -4.67 -6.85
C TRP A 66 2.46 -5.52 -7.50
N ARG A 67 3.41 -4.88 -8.19
CA ARG A 67 4.53 -5.56 -8.82
C ARG A 67 5.42 -6.28 -7.81
N TYR A 68 5.61 -5.71 -6.62
CA TYR A 68 6.39 -6.35 -5.56
C TYR A 68 5.67 -7.58 -5.00
N ALA A 69 4.36 -7.48 -4.77
CA ALA A 69 3.57 -8.60 -4.29
C ALA A 69 3.58 -9.77 -5.28
N ASP A 70 3.45 -9.50 -6.59
CA ASP A 70 3.55 -10.51 -7.65
C ASP A 70 4.92 -11.22 -7.67
N TYR A 71 6.01 -10.49 -7.38
CA TYR A 71 7.36 -11.07 -7.34
C TYR A 71 7.64 -11.95 -6.10
N THR A 72 6.95 -11.69 -4.99
CA THR A 72 7.33 -12.23 -3.66
C THR A 72 6.51 -13.45 -3.23
N GLU A 73 5.89 -14.15 -4.18
CA GLU A 73 4.99 -15.29 -3.94
C GLU A 73 5.46 -16.20 -2.79
N GLY A 74 4.69 -16.21 -1.69
CA GLY A 74 4.91 -17.11 -0.54
C GLY A 74 5.86 -16.61 0.56
N ALA A 75 6.37 -15.39 0.50
CA ALA A 75 7.16 -14.82 1.60
C ALA A 75 6.29 -14.13 2.68
N GLU A 76 6.75 -14.18 3.92
CA GLU A 76 6.15 -13.51 5.07
C GLU A 76 6.94 -12.23 5.37
N PHE A 77 6.25 -11.10 5.42
CA PHE A 77 6.86 -9.79 5.70
C PHE A 77 5.85 -8.84 6.34
N ASP A 78 6.36 -7.83 7.04
CA ASP A 78 5.55 -6.71 7.51
C ASP A 78 5.13 -5.86 6.32
N GLU A 79 3.90 -6.05 5.87
CA GLU A 79 3.31 -5.37 4.71
C GLU A 79 3.41 -3.84 4.83
N LYS A 80 3.18 -3.31 6.03
CA LYS A 80 3.24 -1.87 6.28
C LYS A 80 4.67 -1.36 6.13
N ALA A 81 5.66 -2.12 6.61
CA ALA A 81 7.07 -1.78 6.44
C ALA A 81 7.47 -1.78 4.95
N VAL A 82 7.06 -2.80 4.19
CA VAL A 82 7.33 -2.90 2.74
C VAL A 82 6.69 -1.74 1.98
N ILE A 83 5.40 -1.47 2.22
CA ILE A 83 4.67 -0.34 1.60
C ILE A 83 5.37 0.97 1.91
N SER A 84 5.78 1.19 3.16
CA SER A 84 6.47 2.41 3.57
C SER A 84 7.79 2.58 2.84
N GLN A 85 8.54 1.49 2.61
CA GLN A 85 9.79 1.53 1.85
C GLN A 85 9.56 1.87 0.37
N ILE A 86 8.57 1.22 -0.27
CA ILE A 86 8.21 1.49 -1.66
C ILE A 86 7.77 2.94 -1.83
N ALA A 87 6.83 3.41 -0.99
CA ALA A 87 6.35 4.78 -1.02
C ALA A 87 7.48 5.80 -0.84
N ARG A 88 8.37 5.58 0.13
CA ARG A 88 9.51 6.47 0.35
C ARG A 88 10.44 6.52 -0.85
N ARG A 89 10.77 5.37 -1.44
CA ARG A 89 11.67 5.30 -2.60
C ARG A 89 11.08 6.08 -3.78
N ARG A 90 9.78 5.90 -4.07
CA ARG A 90 9.10 6.61 -5.15
C ARG A 90 9.03 8.10 -4.91
N LEU A 91 8.64 8.53 -3.71
CA LEU A 91 8.49 9.96 -3.40
C LEU A 91 9.80 10.75 -3.42
N ILE A 92 10.96 10.10 -3.21
CA ILE A 92 12.26 10.74 -3.40
C ILE A 92 12.47 11.16 -4.86
N GLU A 93 11.88 10.46 -5.83
CA GLU A 93 11.99 10.81 -7.25
C GLU A 93 11.23 12.09 -7.59
N TYR A 94 10.17 12.41 -6.81
CA TYR A 94 9.33 13.59 -6.99
C TYR A 94 9.76 14.78 -6.14
N ALA A 95 10.47 14.56 -5.03
CA ALA A 95 11.02 15.64 -4.22
C ALA A 95 12.23 16.27 -4.93
N ARG A 96 11.99 17.25 -5.80
CA ARG A 96 13.02 18.04 -6.49
C ARG A 96 12.76 19.53 -6.43
#